data_AF-A0A6N9UV96-F1
#
_entry.id   AF-A0A6N9UV96-F1
#
_cell.length_a   1.000
_cell.length_b   1.000
_cell.length_c   1.000
_cell.angle_alpha   90.00
_cell.angle_beta   90.00
_cell.angle_gamma   90.00
#
_symmetry.space_group_name_H-M   'P 1'
#
loop_
_entity.id
_entity.type
_entity.pdbx_description
1 polymer ?
#
loop_
_entity_poly.entity_id
_entity_poly.type
_entity_poly.pdbx_seq_one_letter_code
_entity_poly.pdbx_strand_id
1 'polypeptide(L)'
;GTPWRSNSEVPGRELRSRWRAAPGALEEAERSLERGVLTARGLDRVLRVAWTVADLVGHDRPEAGDVALALQLRTGVPRGVPMALGALT
;
A
#
# COMPACT_ATOMS: atom_id res chain seq x y z
N GLY A 1 0.90 16.22 16.86
CA GLY A 1 1.28 15.01 16.10
C GLY A 1 0.44 13.83 16.55
N THR A 2 0.46 12.72 15.81
CA THR A 2 -0.09 11.44 16.27
C THR A 2 0.95 10.72 17.15
N PRO A 3 0.56 9.72 17.99
CA PRO A 3 1.53 8.97 18.79
C PRO A 3 2.26 7.87 17.99
N TRP A 4 1.87 7.63 16.74
CA TRP A 4 2.41 6.54 15.91
C TRP A 4 3.83 6.86 15.44
N ARG A 5 4.71 5.87 15.55
CA ARG A 5 6.12 5.95 15.14
C ARG A 5 6.41 5.18 13.85
N SER A 6 5.47 4.36 13.38
CA SER A 6 5.60 3.60 12.14
C SER A 6 4.26 3.41 11.43
N ASN A 7 4.31 3.09 10.13
CA ASN A 7 3.11 2.81 9.33
C ASN A 7 2.28 1.64 9.87
N SER A 8 2.92 0.70 10.58
CA SER A 8 2.24 -0.45 11.21
C SER A 8 1.28 -0.07 12.34
N GLU A 9 1.55 1.05 13.02
CA GLU A 9 0.78 1.52 14.17
C GLU A 9 -0.47 2.32 13.76
N VAL A 10 -0.54 2.76 12.50
CA VAL A 10 -1.67 3.55 11.99
C VAL A 10 -2.93 2.68 11.89
N PRO A 11 -4.07 3.08 12.50
CA PRO A 11 -5.34 2.38 12.38
C PRO A 11 -5.86 2.37 10.94
N GLY A 12 -6.48 1.27 10.52
CA GLY A 12 -7.01 1.13 9.15
C GLY A 12 -8.05 2.20 8.78
N ARG A 13 -8.86 2.63 9.77
CA ARG A 13 -9.80 3.75 9.59
C ARG A 13 -9.08 5.03 9.18
N GLU A 14 -7.94 5.34 9.81
CA GLU A 14 -7.17 6.57 9.54
C GLU A 14 -6.48 6.51 8.18
N LEU A 15 -6.02 5.33 7.76
CA LEU A 15 -5.49 5.11 6.41
C LEU A 15 -6.56 5.38 5.34
N ARG A 16 -7.79 4.91 5.55
CA ARG A 16 -8.89 5.10 4.58
C ARG A 16 -9.49 6.51 4.59
N SER A 17 -9.43 7.23 5.71
CA SER A 17 -9.99 8.58 5.82
C SER A 17 -8.98 9.67 5.47
N ARG A 18 -7.82 9.66 6.15
CA ARG A 18 -6.88 10.78 6.22
C ARG A 18 -5.61 10.55 5.39
N TRP A 19 -5.11 9.32 5.34
CA TRP A 19 -3.85 8.95 4.66
C TRP A 19 -4.11 8.14 3.39
N ARG A 20 -4.86 8.75 2.47
CA ARG A 20 -5.32 8.11 1.24
C ARG A 20 -4.18 7.97 0.24
N ALA A 21 -4.22 6.87 -0.53
CA ALA A 21 -3.41 6.72 -1.73
C ALA A 21 -3.84 7.72 -2.81
N ALA A 22 -3.04 7.84 -3.88
CA ALA A 22 -3.42 8.60 -5.05
C ALA A 22 -4.75 8.08 -5.64
N PRO A 23 -5.57 8.95 -6.26
CA PRO A 23 -6.79 8.51 -6.95
C PRO A 23 -6.49 7.36 -7.92
N GLY A 24 -7.31 6.30 -7.89
CA GLY A 24 -7.14 5.13 -8.75
C GLY A 24 -6.05 4.13 -8.30
N ALA A 25 -5.13 4.50 -7.42
CA ALA A 25 -4.01 3.63 -7.02
C ALA A 25 -4.46 2.33 -6.32
N LEU A 26 -5.64 2.33 -5.69
CA LEU A 26 -6.19 1.18 -4.98
C LEU A 26 -7.10 0.29 -5.85
N GLU A 27 -7.39 0.64 -7.11
CA GLU A 27 -8.41 -0.05 -7.91
C GLU A 27 -8.20 -1.56 -8.00
N GLU A 28 -6.97 -2.05 -8.19
CA GLU A 28 -6.72 -3.49 -8.24
C GLU A 28 -6.88 -4.17 -6.88
N ALA A 29 -6.51 -3.48 -5.79
CA ALA A 29 -6.67 -3.99 -4.44
C ALA A 29 -8.17 -4.05 -4.06
N GLU A 30 -8.95 -3.04 -4.47
CA GLU A 30 -10.39 -2.97 -4.30
C GLU A 30 -11.10 -4.06 -5.11
N ARG A 31 -10.74 -4.25 -6.38
CA ARG A 31 -11.25 -5.37 -7.18
C ARG A 31 -10.91 -6.73 -6.57
N SER A 32 -9.72 -6.88 -5.98
CA SER A 32 -9.34 -8.10 -5.27
C SER A 32 -10.15 -8.31 -3.99
N LEU A 33 -10.56 -7.24 -3.30
CA LEU A 33 -11.48 -7.29 -2.16
C LEU A 33 -12.88 -7.70 -2.63
N GLU A 34 -13.41 -7.10 -3.68
CA GLU A 34 -14.71 -7.42 -4.27
C GLU A 34 -14.82 -8.89 -4.70
N ARG A 35 -13.74 -9.44 -5.27
CA ARG A 35 -13.64 -10.86 -5.65
C ARG A 35 -13.39 -11.81 -4.47
N GLY A 36 -13.25 -11.32 -3.25
CA GLY A 36 -12.97 -12.13 -2.05
C GLY A 36 -11.53 -12.68 -1.97
N VAL A 37 -10.63 -12.26 -2.86
CA VAL A 37 -9.20 -12.61 -2.81
C VAL A 37 -8.51 -11.87 -1.67
N LEU A 38 -8.94 -10.63 -1.40
CA LEU A 38 -8.54 -9.86 -0.23
C LEU A 38 -9.71 -9.72 0.75
N THR A 39 -9.37 -9.59 2.03
CA THR A 39 -10.30 -9.15 3.07
C THR A 39 -10.11 -7.65 3.33
N ALA A 40 -11.05 -7.00 4.01
CA ALA A 40 -10.89 -5.59 4.41
C ALA A 40 -9.62 -5.36 5.25
N ARG A 41 -9.31 -6.29 6.17
CA ARG A 41 -8.04 -6.26 6.93
C ARG A 41 -6.82 -6.49 6.02
N GLY A 42 -6.99 -7.28 4.96
CA GLY A 42 -5.99 -7.46 3.91
C GLY A 42 -5.70 -6.16 3.17
N LEU A 43 -6.75 -5.43 2.76
CA LEU A 43 -6.64 -4.12 2.12
C LEU A 43 -5.94 -3.11 3.04
N ASP A 44 -6.33 -3.03 4.32
CA ASP A 44 -5.65 -2.17 5.30
C ASP A 44 -4.16 -2.50 5.43
N ARG A 45 -3.77 -3.78 5.32
CA ARG A 45 -2.36 -4.20 5.37
C ARG A 45 -1.61 -3.83 4.09
N VAL A 46 -2.23 -4.02 2.92
CA VAL A 46 -1.68 -3.59 1.63
C VAL A 46 -1.41 -2.08 1.66
N LEU A 47 -2.36 -1.28 2.12
CA LEU A 47 -2.20 0.18 2.18
C LEU A 47 -1.07 0.60 3.13
N ARG A 48 -0.87 -0.08 4.28
CA ARG A 48 0.28 0.19 5.16
C ARG A 48 1.61 -0.09 4.47
N VAL A 49 1.72 -1.22 3.78
CA VAL A 49 2.96 -1.58 3.06
C VAL A 49 3.18 -0.62 1.90
N ALA A 50 2.14 -0.21 1.19
CA ALA A 50 2.23 0.78 0.12
C ALA A 50 2.75 2.13 0.62
N TRP A 51 2.34 2.57 1.82
CA TRP A 51 2.93 3.73 2.49
C TRP A 51 4.42 3.54 2.77
N THR A 52 4.84 2.37 3.28
CA THR A 52 6.27 2.11 3.47
C THR A 52 7.04 2.12 2.15
N VAL A 53 6.48 1.59 1.06
CA VAL A 53 7.11 1.64 -0.27
C VAL A 53 7.23 3.09 -0.75
N ALA A 54 6.15 3.86 -0.66
CA ALA A 54 6.13 5.28 -1.02
C ALA A 54 7.19 6.07 -0.24
N ASP A 55 7.28 5.87 1.08
CA ASP A 55 8.27 6.51 1.94
C ASP A 55 9.71 6.18 1.51
N LEU A 56 9.99 4.92 1.14
CA LEU A 56 11.30 4.48 0.70
C LEU A 56 11.69 5.02 -0.68
N VAL A 57 10.72 5.20 -1.57
CA VAL A 57 10.92 5.74 -2.93
C VAL A 57 10.93 7.28 -2.93
N GLY A 58 10.36 7.91 -1.90
CA GLY A 58 10.24 9.36 -1.78
C GLY A 58 8.97 9.94 -2.41
N HIS A 59 7.90 9.14 -2.54
CA HIS A 59 6.59 9.62 -2.97
C HIS A 59 5.83 10.29 -1.82
N ASP A 60 5.10 11.38 -2.10
CA ASP A 60 4.28 12.08 -1.11
C ASP A 60 3.08 11.26 -0.60
N ARG A 61 2.66 10.26 -1.39
CA ARG A 61 1.60 9.29 -1.06
C ARG A 61 1.74 8.05 -1.94
N PRO A 62 1.13 6.90 -1.57
CA PRO A 62 1.16 5.71 -2.39
C PRO A 62 0.53 5.93 -3.77
N GLU A 63 1.27 5.61 -4.81
CA GLU A 63 0.81 5.53 -6.18
C GLU A 63 0.48 4.09 -6.58
N ALA A 64 -0.03 3.90 -7.80
CA ALA A 64 -0.43 2.57 -8.29
C ALA A 64 0.73 1.57 -8.27
N GLY A 65 1.96 2.01 -8.56
CA GLY A 65 3.17 1.17 -8.50
C GLY A 65 3.48 0.68 -7.08
N ASP A 66 3.36 1.56 -6.09
CA ASP A 66 3.62 1.24 -4.67
C ASP A 66 2.60 0.23 -4.15
N VAL A 67 1.33 0.41 -4.51
CA VAL A 67 0.24 -0.51 -4.16
C VAL A 67 0.43 -1.86 -4.85
N ALA A 68 0.81 -1.87 -6.12
CA ALA A 68 1.06 -3.10 -6.86
C ALA A 68 2.23 -3.90 -6.27
N LEU A 69 3.31 -3.24 -5.85
CA LEU A 69 4.41 -3.88 -5.12
C LEU A 69 3.95 -4.41 -3.76
N ALA A 70 3.20 -3.62 -3.00
CA ALA A 70 2.65 -4.03 -1.71
C ALA A 70 1.74 -5.26 -1.82
N LEU A 71 0.90 -5.30 -2.86
CA LEU A 71 0.09 -6.46 -3.19
C LEU A 71 0.95 -7.68 -3.53
N GLN A 72 2.01 -7.53 -4.34
CA GLN A 72 2.92 -8.61 -4.71
C GLN A 72 3.61 -9.20 -3.49
N LEU A 73 4.17 -8.35 -2.62
CA LEU A 73 4.77 -8.74 -1.35
C LEU A 73 3.77 -9.47 -0.44
N ARG A 74 2.51 -9.05 -0.46
CA ARG A 74 1.46 -9.60 0.41
C ARG A 74 0.94 -10.96 -0.04
N THR A 75 0.75 -11.13 -1.35
CA THR A 75 0.12 -12.34 -1.90
C THR A 75 1.13 -13.35 -2.43
N GLY A 76 2.40 -12.95 -2.59
CA GLY A 76 3.42 -13.76 -3.26
C GLY A 76 3.16 -13.94 -4.77
N VAL A 77 2.18 -13.22 -5.33
CA VAL A 77 1.81 -13.32 -6.75
C VAL A 77 2.53 -12.22 -7.52
N PRO A 78 3.39 -12.56 -8.50
CA PRO A 78 4.07 -11.58 -9.33
C PRO A 78 3.07 -10.68 -10.07
N ARG A 79 3.30 -9.37 -10.04
CA ARG A 79 2.53 -8.35 -10.77
C ARG A 79 3.39 -7.57 -11.75
N GLY A 80 4.60 -8.06 -12.04
CA GLY A 80 5.56 -7.38 -12.92
C GLY A 80 6.16 -6.12 -12.33
N VAL A 81 5.95 -5.85 -11.03
CA VAL A 81 6.59 -4.73 -10.35
C VAL A 81 7.97 -5.17 -9.87
N PRO A 82 9.05 -4.55 -10.36
CA PRO A 82 10.40 -4.90 -9.93
C PRO A 82 10.59 -4.59 -8.44
N MET A 83 11.26 -5.49 -7.73
CA MET A 83 11.67 -5.31 -6.33
C MET A 83 12.92 -4.40 -6.22
N ALA A 84 13.00 -3.33 -7.01
CA ALA A 84 14.14 -2.42 -7.01
C ALA A 84 13.91 -1.27 -6.02
N LEU A 85 13.88 -1.57 -4.72
CA LEU A 85 13.70 -0.58 -3.64
C LEU A 85 14.99 0.21 -3.32
N GLY A 86 15.83 0.50 -4.32
CA GLY A 86 17.14 1.08 -4.07
C GLY A 86 17.97 1.41 -5.31
N ALA A 87 17.41 2.14 -6.26
CA ALA A 87 18.18 2.73 -7.36
C ALA A 87 17.99 4.26 -7.43
N LEU A 88 18.03 4.92 -6.27
CA LEU A 88 18.20 6.37 -6.18
C LEU A 88 19.52 6.63 -5.42
N THR A 89 20.62 6.61 -6.18
CA THR A 89 21.88 7.29 -5.84
C THR A 89 21.93 8.60 -6.59
#